data_AF-A0AAE0LN70-F1
#
_entry.id   AF-A0AAE0LN70-F1
#
_cell.length_a   1.000
_cell.length_b   1.000
_cell.length_c   1.000
_cell.angle_alpha   90.00
_cell.angle_beta   90.00
_cell.angle_gamma   90.00
#
_symmetry.space_group_name_H-M   'P 1'
#
loop_
_entity.id
_entity.type
_entity.pdbx_description
1 polymer ?
#
loop_
_entity_poly.entity_id
_entity_poly.type
_entity_poly.pdbx_seq_one_letter_code
_entity_poly.pdbx_strand_id
1 'polypeptide(L)'
;MAGLILAVIISVLDGSALSTALLTILAELDLCPDYVWVVNIFFLTQTARRFFVLGSRLIGGASSGAMLIAARGVLGVGAGGINMMANMIVRDLVPLRDRSAFMGLIFGLGAGVAAVIGPLIAGALTSAGAWRHGWCR
;
A
#
# COMPACT_ATOMS: atom_id res chain seq x y z
N MET A 1 -1.93 -9.70 -20.92
CA MET A 1 -2.56 -10.72 -20.05
C MET A 1 -1.53 -11.53 -19.25
N ALA A 2 -0.40 -11.94 -19.84
CA ALA A 2 0.66 -12.68 -19.12
C ALA A 2 1.21 -11.96 -17.85
N GLY A 3 1.42 -10.64 -17.90
CA GLY A 3 1.93 -9.88 -16.74
C GLY A 3 0.96 -9.84 -15.54
N LEU A 4 -0.36 -9.84 -15.78
CA LEU A 4 -1.36 -9.92 -14.71
C LEU A 4 -1.38 -11.31 -14.07
N ILE A 5 -1.24 -12.36 -14.89
CA ILE A 5 -1.19 -13.74 -14.40
C ILE A 5 0.07 -13.96 -13.56
N LEU A 6 1.23 -13.49 -14.02
CA LEU A 6 2.49 -13.54 -13.26
C LEU A 6 2.37 -12.79 -11.92
N ALA A 7 1.79 -11.60 -11.91
CA ALA A 7 1.60 -10.83 -10.68
C ALA A 7 0.66 -11.52 -9.68
N VAL A 8 -0.38 -12.21 -10.16
CA VAL A 8 -1.26 -13.02 -9.31
C VAL A 8 -0.53 -14.23 -8.75
N ILE A 9 0.28 -14.92 -9.57
CA ILE A 9 1.10 -16.05 -9.13
C ILE A 9 2.06 -15.61 -8.01
N ILE A 10 2.79 -14.51 -8.19
CA ILE A 10 3.71 -13.97 -7.18
C ILE A 10 2.96 -13.60 -5.90
N SER A 11 1.79 -12.94 -6.02
CA SER A 11 1.01 -12.52 -4.85
C SER A 11 0.41 -13.70 -4.06
N VAL A 12 0.09 -14.81 -4.74
CA VAL A 12 -0.38 -16.05 -4.09
C VAL A 12 0.79 -16.82 -3.47
N LEU A 13 1.95 -16.81 -4.15
CA LEU A 13 3.18 -17.43 -3.67
C LEU A 13 3.60 -16.83 -2.32
N ASP A 14 3.64 -15.50 -2.19
CA ASP A 14 3.99 -14.81 -0.94
C ASP A 14 3.05 -15.18 0.21
N GLY A 15 1.74 -15.26 -0.05
CA GLY A 15 0.75 -15.64 0.95
C GLY A 15 0.90 -17.09 1.43
N SER A 16 1.25 -18.00 0.50
CA SER A 16 1.49 -19.40 0.83
C SER A 16 2.81 -19.63 1.56
N ALA A 17 3.87 -18.91 1.17
CA ALA A 17 5.20 -18.99 1.78
C ALA A 17 5.18 -18.50 3.24
N LEU A 18 4.43 -17.44 3.54
CA LEU A 18 4.25 -16.98 4.92
C LEU A 18 3.50 -18.02 5.74
N SER A 19 2.42 -18.62 5.21
CA SER A 19 1.66 -19.62 5.98
C SER A 19 2.48 -20.87 6.33
N THR A 20 3.49 -21.23 5.55
CA THR A 20 4.34 -22.41 5.79
C THR A 20 5.61 -22.10 6.56
N ALA A 21 6.31 -21.00 6.26
CA ALA A 21 7.58 -20.66 6.91
C ALA A 21 7.39 -19.96 8.26
N LEU A 22 6.27 -19.27 8.48
CA LEU A 22 6.05 -18.47 9.68
C LEU A 22 5.99 -19.33 10.95
N LEU A 23 5.43 -20.54 10.89
CA LEU A 23 5.32 -21.40 12.07
C LEU A 23 6.70 -21.80 12.60
N THR A 24 7.65 -22.07 11.72
CA THR A 24 9.03 -22.41 12.09
C THR A 24 9.77 -21.21 12.67
N ILE A 25 9.64 -20.04 12.01
CA ILE A 25 10.29 -18.80 12.46
C ILE A 25 9.76 -18.36 13.84
N LEU A 26 8.45 -18.46 14.07
CA LEU A 26 7.84 -18.09 15.34
C LEU A 26 8.23 -19.05 16.48
N ALA A 27 8.44 -20.33 16.17
CA ALA A 27 8.92 -21.31 17.14
C ALA A 27 10.38 -21.03 17.58
N GLU A 28 11.22 -20.51 16.67
CA GLU A 28 12.61 -20.12 17.00
C GLU A 28 12.70 -18.79 17.78
N LEU A 29 11.74 -17.88 17.58
CA LEU A 29 11.73 -16.54 18.19
C LEU A 29 10.93 -16.44 19.50
N ASP A 30 10.32 -17.53 19.97
CA ASP A 30 9.41 -17.58 21.14
C ASP A 30 8.21 -16.59 21.05
N LEU A 31 7.84 -16.19 19.83
CA LEU A 31 6.74 -15.26 19.54
C LEU A 31 5.37 -15.97 19.43
N CYS A 32 5.24 -17.12 20.09
CA CYS A 32 4.00 -17.91 20.11
C CYS A 32 2.74 -17.13 20.55
N PRO A 33 2.80 -16.12 21.45
CA PRO A 33 1.63 -15.32 21.80
C PRO A 33 1.17 -14.37 20.67
N ASP A 34 2.11 -13.85 19.87
CA ASP A 34 1.86 -12.77 18.91
C ASP A 34 1.64 -13.26 17.46
N TYR A 35 1.61 -14.59 17.24
CA TYR A 35 1.45 -15.19 15.91
C TYR A 35 0.20 -14.72 15.16
N VAL A 36 -0.93 -14.58 15.88
CA VAL A 36 -2.21 -14.14 15.30
C VAL A 36 -2.06 -12.76 14.69
N TRP A 37 -1.27 -11.90 15.32
CA TRP A 37 -1.09 -10.53 14.90
C TRP A 37 -0.19 -10.44 13.66
N VAL A 38 0.89 -11.22 13.63
CA VAL A 38 1.81 -11.32 12.48
C VAL A 38 1.09 -11.82 11.23
N VAL A 39 0.20 -12.81 11.39
CA VAL A 39 -0.62 -13.31 10.27
C VAL A 39 -1.65 -12.26 9.82
N ASN A 40 -2.33 -11.61 10.78
CA ASN A 40 -3.39 -10.65 10.47
C ASN A 40 -2.87 -9.40 9.76
N ILE A 41 -1.70 -8.87 10.15
CA ILE A 41 -1.16 -7.66 9.52
C ILE A 41 -0.85 -7.84 8.04
N PHE A 42 -0.43 -9.05 7.63
CA PHE A 42 -0.23 -9.39 6.23
C PHE A 42 -1.54 -9.34 5.45
N PHE A 43 -2.60 -10.02 5.93
CA PHE A 43 -3.90 -10.03 5.28
C PHE A 43 -4.55 -8.63 5.24
N LEU A 44 -4.40 -7.85 6.30
CA LEU A 44 -4.88 -6.47 6.37
C LEU A 44 -4.15 -5.56 5.37
N THR A 45 -2.83 -5.69 5.22
CA THR A 45 -2.07 -4.90 4.25
C THR A 45 -2.44 -5.29 2.80
N GLN A 46 -2.64 -6.58 2.54
CA GLN A 46 -3.08 -7.06 1.23
C GLN A 46 -4.46 -6.52 0.84
N THR A 47 -5.42 -6.46 1.78
CA THR A 47 -6.75 -5.90 1.49
C THR A 47 -6.67 -4.40 1.21
N ALA A 48 -5.94 -3.62 2.02
CA ALA A 48 -5.75 -2.18 1.81
C ALA A 48 -5.10 -1.88 0.44
N ARG A 49 -4.07 -2.64 0.05
CA ARG A 49 -3.45 -2.54 -1.28
C ARG A 49 -4.46 -2.77 -2.41
N ARG A 50 -5.35 -3.76 -2.29
CA ARG A 50 -6.35 -4.05 -3.32
C ARG A 50 -7.33 -2.88 -3.50
N PHE A 51 -7.78 -2.26 -2.41
CA PHE A 51 -8.61 -1.05 -2.47
C PHE A 51 -7.87 0.13 -3.12
N PHE A 52 -6.59 0.31 -2.80
CA PHE A 52 -5.78 1.36 -3.41
C PHE A 52 -5.60 1.17 -4.93
N VAL A 53 -5.29 -0.04 -5.37
CA VAL A 53 -5.17 -0.37 -6.80
C VAL A 53 -6.51 -0.22 -7.51
N LEU A 54 -7.62 -0.65 -6.89
CA LEU A 54 -8.96 -0.50 -7.45
C LEU A 54 -9.33 0.98 -7.63
N GLY A 55 -9.13 1.80 -6.60
CA GLY A 55 -9.33 3.25 -6.66
C GLY A 55 -8.48 3.91 -7.75
N SER A 56 -7.21 3.48 -7.89
CA SER A 56 -6.30 4.00 -8.92
C SER A 56 -6.79 3.69 -10.34
N ARG A 57 -7.32 2.48 -10.56
CA ARG A 57 -7.90 2.08 -11.86
C ARG A 57 -9.18 2.85 -12.17
N LEU A 58 -10.02 3.10 -11.16
CA LEU A 58 -11.26 3.87 -11.32
C LEU A 58 -10.97 5.33 -11.71
N ILE A 59 -9.89 5.93 -11.20
CA ILE A 59 -9.45 7.27 -11.61
C ILE A 59 -9.01 7.28 -13.08
N GLY A 60 -8.30 6.24 -13.54
CA GLY A 60 -7.84 6.12 -14.92
C GLY A 60 -8.96 5.96 -15.96
N GLY A 61 -10.12 5.43 -15.56
CA GLY A 61 -11.29 5.22 -16.43
C GLY A 61 -12.43 6.22 -16.20
N ALA A 62 -12.22 7.29 -15.44
CA ALA A 62 -13.31 8.18 -15.02
C ALA A 62 -13.87 9.01 -16.17
N SER A 63 -15.15 8.81 -16.50
CA SER A 63 -15.88 9.53 -17.56
C SER A 63 -16.72 10.72 -17.05
N SER A 64 -16.87 10.87 -15.73
CA SER A 64 -17.64 11.97 -15.11
C SER A 64 -16.96 12.48 -13.83
N GLY A 65 -17.22 13.75 -13.48
CA GLY A 65 -16.69 14.36 -12.26
C GLY A 65 -17.12 13.65 -10.97
N ALA A 66 -18.37 13.16 -10.93
CA ALA A 66 -18.89 12.39 -9.80
C ALA A 66 -18.13 11.06 -9.62
N MET A 67 -17.77 10.38 -10.72
CA MET A 67 -16.98 9.15 -10.69
C MET A 67 -15.56 9.40 -10.17
N LEU A 68 -14.95 10.54 -10.50
CA LEU A 68 -13.63 10.92 -10.01
C LEU A 68 -13.62 11.11 -8.48
N ILE A 69 -14.65 11.79 -7.94
CA ILE A 69 -14.79 12.02 -6.50
C ILE A 69 -15.00 10.69 -5.76
N ALA A 70 -15.88 9.83 -6.28
CA ALA A 70 -16.10 8.49 -5.71
C ALA A 70 -14.81 7.64 -5.74
N ALA A 71 -14.07 7.66 -6.86
CA ALA A 71 -12.81 6.93 -7.00
C ALA A 71 -11.73 7.44 -6.02
N ARG A 72 -11.68 8.74 -5.75
CA ARG A 72 -10.80 9.33 -4.73
C ARG A 72 -11.17 8.90 -3.31
N GLY A 73 -12.46 8.74 -3.02
CA GLY A 73 -12.93 8.16 -1.75
C GLY A 73 -12.40 6.74 -1.56
N VAL A 74 -12.55 5.87 -2.58
CA VAL A 74 -12.06 4.49 -2.54
C VAL A 74 -10.53 4.41 -2.40
N LEU A 75 -9.81 5.25 -3.14
CA LEU A 75 -8.36 5.36 -3.04
C LEU A 75 -7.92 5.80 -1.62
N GLY A 76 -8.63 6.76 -1.04
CA GLY A 76 -8.37 7.27 0.30
C GLY A 76 -8.51 6.22 1.39
N VAL A 77 -9.52 5.34 1.30
CA VAL A 77 -9.69 4.21 2.23
C VAL A 77 -8.50 3.25 2.15
N GLY A 78 -8.03 2.93 0.93
CA GLY A 78 -6.83 2.10 0.74
C GLY A 78 -5.56 2.75 1.29
N ALA A 79 -5.36 4.04 1.01
CA ALA A 79 -4.19 4.79 1.48
C ALA A 79 -4.16 4.95 3.01
N GLY A 80 -5.31 5.20 3.65
CA GLY A 80 -5.44 5.28 5.10
C GLY A 80 -5.13 3.94 5.78
N GLY A 81 -5.62 2.84 5.20
CA GLY A 81 -5.32 1.49 5.69
C GLY A 81 -3.83 1.16 5.66
N ILE A 82 -3.12 1.50 4.57
CA ILE A 82 -1.68 1.28 4.45
C ILE A 82 -0.90 2.11 5.49
N ASN A 83 -1.27 3.38 5.68
CA ASN A 83 -0.62 4.23 6.68
C ASN A 83 -0.84 3.71 8.11
N MET A 84 -2.03 3.21 8.43
CA MET A 84 -2.30 2.62 9.75
C MET A 84 -1.47 1.36 9.99
N MET A 85 -1.34 0.48 9.00
CA MET A 85 -0.51 -0.73 9.10
C MET A 85 0.98 -0.40 9.23
N ALA A 86 1.48 0.57 8.46
CA ALA A 86 2.86 1.05 8.61
C ALA A 86 3.12 1.58 10.03
N ASN A 87 2.16 2.31 10.60
CA ASN A 87 2.25 2.79 11.98
C ASN A 87 2.29 1.65 13.00
N MET A 88 1.49 0.61 12.76
CA MET A 88 1.41 -0.59 13.57
C MET A 88 2.74 -1.36 13.60
N ILE A 89 3.32 -1.63 12.42
CA ILE A 89 4.62 -2.34 12.31
C ILE A 89 5.74 -1.61 13.07
N VAL A 90 5.82 -0.28 12.93
CA VAL A 90 6.84 0.52 13.61
C VAL A 90 6.68 0.48 15.14
N ARG A 91 5.44 0.37 15.65
CA ARG A 91 5.20 0.25 17.08
C ARG A 91 5.69 -1.09 17.62
N ASP A 92 5.58 -2.15 16.84
CA ASP A 92 6.04 -3.48 17.29
C ASP A 92 7.56 -3.62 17.18
N LEU A 93 8.17 -2.98 16.18
CA LEU A 93 9.61 -3.09 15.92
C LEU A 93 10.47 -2.15 16.79
N VAL A 94 9.95 -0.97 17.16
CA VAL A 94 10.75 0.09 17.80
C VAL A 94 10.33 0.32 19.25
N PRO A 95 11.26 0.34 20.23
CA PRO A 95 10.94 0.67 21.62
C PRO A 95 10.42 2.11 21.78
N LEU A 96 9.53 2.34 22.75
CA LEU A 96 8.73 3.56 22.97
C LEU A 96 9.50 4.90 22.86
N ARG A 97 10.78 4.90 23.21
CA ARG A 97 11.62 6.11 23.27
C ARG A 97 12.00 6.67 21.90
N ASP A 98 12.19 5.81 20.92
CA ASP A 98 12.65 6.19 19.58
C ASP A 98 11.50 6.26 18.56
N ARG A 99 10.30 5.79 18.93
CA ARG A 99 9.11 5.76 18.06
C ARG A 99 8.79 7.13 17.45
N SER A 100 8.96 8.23 18.19
CA SER A 100 8.68 9.57 17.68
C SER A 100 9.69 10.02 16.63
N ALA A 101 10.97 9.65 16.77
CA ALA A 101 12.01 9.94 15.80
C ALA A 101 11.80 9.13 14.51
N PHE A 102 11.48 7.83 14.62
CA PHE A 102 11.20 6.98 13.47
C PHE A 102 9.89 7.37 12.76
N MET A 103 8.83 7.69 13.49
CA MET A 103 7.60 8.21 12.89
C MET A 103 7.82 9.57 12.23
N GLY A 104 8.61 10.46 12.85
CA GLY A 104 8.99 11.74 12.27
C GLY A 104 9.83 11.58 10.99
N LEU A 105 10.70 10.57 10.94
CA LEU A 105 11.45 10.24 9.73
C LEU A 105 10.53 9.70 8.63
N ILE A 106 9.71 8.69 8.93
CA ILE A 106 8.86 8.02 7.94
C ILE A 106 7.78 8.97 7.41
N PHE A 107 7.04 9.64 8.30
CA PHE A 107 5.99 10.58 7.89
C PHE A 107 6.54 11.93 7.45
N GLY A 108 7.56 12.47 8.13
CA GLY A 108 8.11 13.78 7.80
C GLY A 108 8.92 13.78 6.51
N LEU A 109 9.93 12.91 6.39
CA LEU A 109 10.74 12.84 5.17
C LEU A 109 9.98 12.13 4.05
N GLY A 110 9.33 11.00 4.35
CA GLY A 110 8.60 10.24 3.35
C GLY A 110 7.46 11.04 2.71
N ALA A 111 6.58 11.65 3.53
CA ALA A 111 5.50 12.47 2.98
C ALA A 111 6.01 13.80 2.42
N GLY A 112 7.07 14.38 2.99
CA GLY A 112 7.68 15.61 2.46
C GLY A 112 8.25 15.42 1.05
N VAL A 113 9.03 14.36 0.83
CA VAL A 113 9.56 14.00 -0.49
C VAL A 113 8.44 13.68 -1.46
N ALA A 114 7.44 12.90 -1.04
CA ALA A 114 6.29 12.58 -1.87
C ALA A 114 5.45 13.82 -2.24
N ALA A 115 5.33 14.80 -1.34
CA ALA A 115 4.62 16.06 -1.60
C ALA A 115 5.33 16.96 -2.62
N VAL A 116 6.65 16.81 -2.79
CA VAL A 116 7.42 17.52 -3.82
C VAL A 116 7.38 16.74 -5.14
N ILE A 117 7.64 15.44 -5.11
CA ILE A 117 7.72 14.60 -6.32
C ILE A 117 6.34 14.40 -6.96
N GLY A 118 5.29 14.24 -6.15
CA GLY A 118 3.93 13.95 -6.61
C GLY A 118 3.38 15.00 -7.59
N PRO A 119 3.36 16.30 -7.22
CA PRO A 119 2.94 17.38 -8.11
C PRO A 119 3.84 17.55 -9.34
N LEU A 120 5.15 17.30 -9.23
CA LEU A 120 6.07 17.38 -10.36
C LEU A 120 5.74 16.34 -11.42
N ILE A 121 5.56 15.08 -11.02
CA ILE A 121 5.18 13.99 -11.93
C ILE A 121 3.77 14.22 -12.49
N ALA A 122 2.80 14.57 -11.63
CA ALA A 122 1.43 14.84 -12.06
C ALA A 122 1.37 16.02 -13.05
N GLY A 123 2.10 17.09 -12.76
CA GLY A 123 2.21 18.28 -13.59
C GLY A 123 2.81 17.95 -14.96
N ALA A 124 3.92 17.21 -15.00
CA ALA A 124 4.55 16.74 -16.24
C ALA A 124 3.62 15.85 -17.09
N LEU A 125 2.84 14.97 -16.44
CA LEU A 125 1.87 14.12 -17.13
C LEU A 125 0.70 14.92 -17.72
N THR A 126 0.23 15.96 -17.01
CA THR A 126 -0.83 16.84 -17.52
C THR A 126 -0.35 17.76 -18.64
N SER A 127 0.89 18.27 -18.57
CA SER A 127 1.44 19.16 -19.60
C SER A 127 1.83 18.42 -20.89
N ALA A 128 2.17 17.13 -20.81
CA ALA A 128 2.44 16.28 -21.98
C ALA A 128 1.18 15.82 -22.74
N GLY A 129 -0.04 16.21 -22.32
CA GLY A 129 -1.30 15.75 -22.93
C GLY A 129 -1.62 14.26 -22.72
N ALA A 130 -0.76 13.54 -21.99
CA ALA A 130 -0.85 12.10 -21.75
C ALA A 130 -2.04 11.69 -20.86
N TRP A 131 -2.65 12.64 -20.13
CA TRP A 131 -3.80 12.40 -19.25
C TRP A 131 -5.03 11.83 -19.98
N ARG A 132 -5.17 12.10 -21.29
CA ARG A 132 -6.27 11.57 -22.13
C ARG A 132 -5.82 10.66 -23.27
N HIS A 133 -4.59 10.80 -23.77
CA HIS A 133 -4.13 10.12 -24.99
C HIS A 133 -3.48 8.73 -24.75
N GLY A 134 -3.14 8.38 -23.50
CA GLY A 134 -2.49 7.09 -23.19
C GLY A 134 -3.43 5.88 -22.99
N TRP A 135 -4.75 6.08 -22.96
CA TRP A 135 -5.72 5.03 -22.60
C TRP A 135 -6.90 4.84 -23.59
N CYS A 136 -7.03 5.68 -24.61
CA CYS A 136 -8.10 5.59 -25.63
C CYS A 136 -7.55 5.59 -27.07
N ARG A 137 -6.65 4.66 -27.39
CA ARG A 137 -6.51 4.03 -28.71
C ARG A 137 -5.93 2.64 -28.56
#